data_AF-A0A4U6RUC2-F1
#
_entry.id   AF-A0A4U6RUC2-F1
#
_cell.length_a   1.000
_cell.length_b   1.000
_cell.length_c   1.000
_cell.angle_alpha   90.00
_cell.angle_beta   90.00
_cell.angle_gamma   90.00
#
_symmetry.space_group_name_H-M   'P 1'
#
loop_
_entity.id
_entity.type
_entity.pdbx_description
1 polymer ?
#
loop_
_entity_poly.entity_id
_entity_poly.type
_entity_poly.pdbx_seq_one_letter_code
_entity_poly.pdbx_strand_id
1 'polypeptide(L)'
;MGSIVLLDLMGGVALLLWGLHMVHSGILRAFGPDLRLLLARALRNRFTALGAGLGLTALLQSSTATALITSSFAAEEIVSLVPALAIMLGANIGTTLIVQVLSFNVTAIAPVLFIVGLVAFRSGPRSRIKDLGRVSIGLGLMLLALHILLDTMAPAENAPGVRVFLGAITGDPVLCILIGAVVTWLVHSSVASVLLVMSLAFSQFISPYAAFALVLGANLGSAINPLLEGARRDNPASYRLPVGNLVNRVVGILLVAPFLRPITEIIYAWQPDLAKATALFHIAFNVATALLFIGVLDHMARLLERLLPKRAQQTDPSRPRYLDESALETPSLALADAAREVLHMGDHTEAMLRKVMAAMLTNDRALVDQVSKMDNTVDRLNEAIKLYVTKLTRGSLDEREGQRAMEIVAFAINLEHIGDIVDKNLSELATKKIKHRLQFSAEGAEELSAFHKRTIDSLRIAFGVFMSGDANEARKLLSEKAALRAAELAAVERHLERLREGRPETIETTSLHLDVLRDLRRIHSHICSVAYPVLDAAGETAADRESTMATTDVAAPVPSSSPGS
;
A
#
# COMPACT_ATOMS: atom_id res chain seq x y z
N MET A 1 16.55 -14.92 -44.43
CA MET A 1 15.12 -14.54 -44.35
C MET A 1 14.50 -14.88 -43.01
N GLY A 2 14.56 -16.13 -42.51
CA GLY A 2 13.89 -16.51 -41.25
C GLY A 2 14.31 -15.72 -39.99
N SER A 3 15.58 -15.28 -39.90
CA SER A 3 16.05 -14.45 -38.79
C SER A 3 15.46 -13.03 -38.77
N ILE A 4 15.22 -12.43 -39.94
CA ILE A 4 14.63 -11.08 -40.05
C ILE A 4 13.14 -11.14 -39.68
N VAL A 5 12.41 -12.16 -40.16
CA VAL A 5 11.01 -12.39 -39.79
C VAL A 5 10.85 -12.54 -38.28
N LEU A 6 11.72 -13.33 -37.63
CA LEU A 6 11.65 -13.54 -36.19
C LEU A 6 11.98 -12.25 -35.41
N LEU A 7 12.94 -11.45 -35.88
CA LEU A 7 13.25 -10.14 -35.30
C LEU A 7 12.10 -9.14 -35.47
N ASP A 8 11.46 -9.09 -36.63
CA ASP A 8 10.32 -8.21 -36.88
C ASP A 8 9.12 -8.58 -36.01
N LEU A 9 8.88 -9.89 -35.81
CA LEU A 9 7.85 -10.37 -34.88
C LEU A 9 8.17 -9.99 -33.42
N MET A 10 9.40 -10.21 -32.97
CA MET A 10 9.83 -9.81 -31.63
C MET A 10 9.74 -8.29 -31.44
N GLY A 11 10.13 -7.52 -32.46
CA GLY A 11 10.04 -6.06 -32.48
C GLY A 11 8.59 -5.57 -32.43
N GLY A 12 7.70 -6.17 -33.23
CA GLY A 12 6.27 -5.90 -33.18
C GLY A 12 5.66 -6.20 -31.81
N VAL A 13 5.97 -7.35 -31.21
CA VAL A 13 5.52 -7.68 -29.85
C VAL A 13 6.08 -6.67 -28.83
N ALA A 14 7.37 -6.33 -28.90
CA ALA A 14 7.97 -5.36 -27.99
C ALA A 14 7.32 -3.97 -28.10
N LEU A 15 7.04 -3.49 -29.31
CA LEU A 15 6.33 -2.24 -29.56
C LEU A 15 4.89 -2.29 -29.04
N LEU A 16 4.20 -3.42 -29.19
CA LEU A 16 2.84 -3.62 -28.67
C LEU A 16 2.83 -3.51 -27.14
N LEU A 17 3.77 -4.20 -26.46
CA LEU A 17 3.91 -4.19 -25.01
C LEU A 17 4.32 -2.80 -24.48
N TRP A 18 5.24 -2.13 -25.17
CA TRP A 18 5.66 -0.78 -24.81
C TRP A 18 4.54 0.25 -25.01
N GLY A 19 3.79 0.16 -26.11
CA GLY A 19 2.62 0.98 -26.37
C GLY A 19 1.57 0.81 -25.25
N LEU A 20 1.27 -0.43 -24.86
CA LEU A 20 0.37 -0.73 -23.74
C LEU A 20 0.89 -0.13 -22.43
N HIS A 21 2.18 -0.26 -22.12
CA HIS A 21 2.79 0.35 -20.95
C HIS A 21 2.66 1.88 -20.96
N MET A 22 2.87 2.53 -22.11
CA MET A 22 2.70 3.98 -22.25
C MET A 22 1.26 4.43 -22.00
N VAL A 23 0.27 3.70 -22.52
CA VAL A 23 -1.14 3.98 -22.28
C VAL A 23 -1.46 3.83 -20.79
N HIS A 24 -1.12 2.70 -20.19
CA HIS A 24 -1.34 2.44 -18.76
C HIS A 24 -0.75 3.56 -17.89
N SER A 25 0.52 3.87 -18.11
CA SER A 25 1.25 4.87 -17.33
C SER A 25 0.73 6.30 -17.57
N GLY A 26 0.23 6.62 -18.76
CA GLY A 26 -0.41 7.90 -19.08
C GLY A 26 -1.77 8.06 -18.38
N ILE A 27 -2.61 7.03 -18.38
CA ILE A 27 -3.93 7.07 -17.72
C ILE A 27 -3.77 7.19 -16.20
N LEU A 28 -2.85 6.43 -15.60
CA LEU A 28 -2.56 6.50 -14.17
C LEU A 28 -2.12 7.91 -13.74
N ARG A 29 -1.23 8.56 -14.49
CA ARG A 29 -0.78 9.92 -14.17
C ARG A 29 -1.86 10.99 -14.40
N ALA A 30 -2.69 10.82 -15.43
CA ALA A 30 -3.76 11.77 -15.73
C ALA A 30 -4.91 11.71 -14.72
N PHE A 31 -5.27 10.52 -14.22
CA PHE A 31 -6.51 10.27 -13.47
C PHE A 31 -6.32 9.61 -12.09
N GLY A 32 -5.09 9.35 -11.65
CA GLY A 32 -4.77 8.63 -10.40
C GLY A 32 -5.49 9.12 -9.13
N PRO A 33 -5.54 10.44 -8.85
CA PRO A 33 -6.27 10.96 -7.69
C PRO A 33 -7.79 10.73 -7.77
N ASP A 34 -8.37 10.80 -8.97
CA ASP A 34 -9.81 10.67 -9.22
C ASP A 34 -10.28 9.21 -9.10
N LEU A 35 -9.40 8.25 -9.44
CA LEU A 35 -9.63 6.81 -9.32
C LEU A 35 -9.93 6.37 -7.88
N ARG A 36 -9.31 7.02 -6.87
CA ARG A 36 -9.57 6.73 -5.44
C ARG A 36 -10.97 7.16 -5.00
N LEU A 37 -11.45 8.30 -5.50
CA LEU A 37 -12.78 8.82 -5.15
C LEU A 37 -13.89 7.96 -5.77
N LEU A 38 -13.64 7.40 -6.95
CA LEU A 38 -14.56 6.51 -7.67
C LEU A 38 -14.69 5.16 -6.94
N LEU A 39 -13.58 4.62 -6.44
CA LEU A 39 -13.56 3.42 -5.60
C LEU A 39 -14.33 3.62 -4.28
N ALA A 40 -14.17 4.76 -3.60
CA ALA A 40 -14.86 5.03 -2.34
C ALA A 40 -16.40 5.09 -2.47
N ARG A 41 -16.92 5.54 -3.62
CA ARG A 41 -18.38 5.64 -3.88
C ARG A 41 -19.00 4.35 -4.45
N ALA A 42 -18.17 3.46 -5.02
CA ALA A 42 -18.60 2.28 -5.75
C ALA A 42 -19.10 1.09 -4.89
N LEU A 43 -18.79 1.10 -3.59
CA LEU A 43 -18.84 -0.09 -2.73
C LEU A 43 -20.21 -0.41 -2.12
N ARG A 44 -21.29 0.30 -2.52
CA ARG A 44 -22.61 0.16 -1.88
C ARG A 44 -23.34 -1.14 -2.21
N ASN A 45 -23.23 -1.68 -3.43
CA ASN A 45 -23.85 -2.95 -3.80
C ASN A 45 -23.09 -3.65 -4.94
N ARG A 46 -23.43 -4.92 -5.21
CA ARG A 46 -22.73 -5.74 -6.22
C ARG A 46 -22.82 -5.20 -7.66
N PHE A 47 -23.89 -4.50 -8.03
CA PHE A 47 -24.05 -3.95 -9.38
C PHE A 47 -23.25 -2.66 -9.57
N THR A 48 -23.23 -1.78 -8.56
CA THR A 48 -22.37 -0.58 -8.58
C THR A 48 -20.90 -0.97 -8.52
N ALA A 49 -20.57 -2.03 -7.77
CA ALA A 49 -19.24 -2.60 -7.69
C ALA A 49 -18.78 -3.16 -9.04
N LEU A 50 -19.64 -3.90 -9.77
CA LEU A 50 -19.35 -4.34 -11.13
C LEU A 50 -19.11 -3.16 -12.07
N GLY A 51 -19.99 -2.16 -12.07
CA GLY A 51 -19.84 -0.96 -12.90
C GLY A 51 -18.53 -0.21 -12.61
N ALA A 52 -18.13 -0.14 -11.34
CA ALA A 52 -16.89 0.48 -10.94
C ALA A 52 -15.66 -0.32 -11.36
N GLY A 53 -15.69 -1.66 -11.25
CA GLY A 53 -14.62 -2.51 -11.77
C GLY A 53 -14.45 -2.38 -13.27
N LEU A 54 -15.56 -2.32 -14.01
CA LEU A 54 -15.56 -2.07 -15.45
C LEU A 54 -14.91 -0.73 -15.78
N GLY A 55 -15.34 0.35 -15.13
CA GLY A 55 -14.76 1.69 -15.34
C GLY A 55 -13.28 1.74 -14.95
N LEU A 56 -12.94 1.19 -13.78
CA LEU A 56 -11.59 1.14 -13.24
C LEU A 56 -10.64 0.41 -14.18
N THR A 57 -11.00 -0.78 -14.64
CA THR A 57 -10.14 -1.54 -15.55
C THR A 57 -10.17 -1.01 -16.98
N ALA A 58 -11.27 -0.44 -17.46
CA ALA A 58 -11.27 0.25 -18.75
C ALA A 58 -10.29 1.43 -18.76
N LEU A 59 -10.21 2.16 -17.64
CA LEU A 59 -9.24 3.24 -17.44
C LEU A 59 -7.81 2.68 -17.23
N LEU A 60 -7.59 1.84 -16.23
CA LEU A 60 -6.26 1.30 -15.91
C LEU A 60 -5.73 0.32 -16.96
N GLN A 61 -6.58 -0.20 -17.84
CA GLN A 61 -6.28 -1.25 -18.82
C GLN A 61 -5.68 -2.54 -18.22
N SER A 62 -5.77 -2.72 -16.90
CA SER A 62 -5.18 -3.85 -16.19
C SER A 62 -6.16 -4.43 -15.17
N SER A 63 -6.73 -5.58 -15.52
CA SER A 63 -7.53 -6.38 -14.59
C SER A 63 -6.65 -6.99 -13.49
N THR A 64 -5.38 -7.28 -13.79
CA THR A 64 -4.37 -7.72 -12.81
C THR A 64 -4.17 -6.67 -11.72
N ALA A 65 -3.90 -5.41 -12.09
CA ALA A 65 -3.74 -4.33 -11.12
C ALA A 65 -5.02 -4.12 -10.29
N THR A 66 -6.17 -4.18 -10.95
CA THR A 66 -7.47 -4.10 -10.25
C THR A 66 -7.65 -5.24 -9.27
N ALA A 67 -7.25 -6.47 -9.63
CA ALA A 67 -7.29 -7.62 -8.73
C ALA A 67 -6.38 -7.44 -7.53
N LEU A 68 -5.14 -6.97 -7.72
CA LEU A 68 -4.18 -6.73 -6.63
C LEU A 68 -4.71 -5.69 -5.63
N ILE A 69 -5.15 -4.53 -6.13
CA ILE A 69 -5.70 -3.43 -5.30
C ILE A 69 -6.97 -3.88 -4.57
N THR A 70 -7.87 -4.56 -5.28
CA THR A 70 -9.13 -4.98 -4.65
C THR A 70 -8.90 -6.11 -3.64
N SER A 71 -7.89 -6.97 -3.88
CA SER A 71 -7.51 -8.05 -2.95
C SER A 71 -6.93 -7.49 -1.66
N SER A 72 -6.08 -6.45 -1.72
CA SER A 72 -5.55 -5.82 -0.50
C SER A 72 -6.67 -5.20 0.33
N PHE A 73 -7.58 -4.45 -0.30
CA PHE A 73 -8.73 -3.86 0.39
C PHE A 73 -9.70 -4.89 0.96
N ALA A 74 -9.91 -6.02 0.26
CA ALA A 74 -10.73 -7.11 0.76
C ALA A 74 -10.06 -7.86 1.91
N ALA A 75 -8.75 -8.03 1.87
CA ALA A 75 -7.97 -8.68 2.94
C ALA A 75 -7.92 -7.83 4.22
N GLU A 76 -7.95 -6.51 4.08
CA GLU A 76 -7.98 -5.53 5.17
C GLU A 76 -9.40 -5.20 5.65
N GLU A 77 -10.43 -5.88 5.13
CA GLU A 77 -11.85 -5.68 5.47
C GLU A 77 -12.38 -4.27 5.20
N ILE A 78 -11.65 -3.47 4.41
CA ILE A 78 -12.12 -2.18 3.88
C ILE A 78 -13.29 -2.41 2.93
N VAL A 79 -13.27 -3.52 2.19
CA VAL A 79 -14.31 -3.94 1.25
C VAL A 79 -14.76 -5.36 1.58
N SER A 80 -16.07 -5.59 1.64
CA SER A 80 -16.60 -6.95 1.80
C SER A 80 -16.36 -7.80 0.54
N LEU A 81 -16.22 -9.11 0.71
CA LEU A 81 -15.79 -10.01 -0.36
C LEU A 81 -16.74 -10.02 -1.56
N VAL A 82 -18.06 -9.88 -1.35
CA VAL A 82 -19.05 -9.90 -2.44
C VAL A 82 -18.89 -8.69 -3.40
N PRO A 83 -18.89 -7.43 -2.94
CA PRO A 83 -18.50 -6.28 -3.77
C PRO A 83 -17.11 -6.42 -4.39
N ALA A 84 -16.14 -6.98 -3.68
CA ALA A 84 -14.79 -7.17 -4.20
C ALA A 84 -14.76 -8.13 -5.40
N LEU A 85 -15.47 -9.26 -5.32
CA LEU A 85 -15.65 -10.20 -6.43
C LEU A 85 -16.46 -9.56 -7.57
N ALA A 86 -17.45 -8.72 -7.26
CA ALA A 86 -18.22 -8.01 -8.27
C ALA A 86 -17.36 -6.97 -9.04
N ILE A 87 -16.49 -6.22 -8.35
CA ILE A 87 -15.46 -5.37 -8.99
C ILE A 87 -14.64 -6.21 -9.96
N MET A 88 -14.22 -7.41 -9.55
CA MET A 88 -13.43 -8.28 -10.43
C MET A 88 -14.20 -8.75 -11.67
N LEU A 89 -15.50 -9.05 -11.56
CA LEU A 89 -16.35 -9.32 -12.73
C LEU A 89 -16.42 -8.12 -13.67
N GLY A 90 -16.54 -6.91 -13.12
CA GLY A 90 -16.46 -5.67 -13.87
C GLY A 90 -15.13 -5.49 -14.58
N ALA A 91 -14.04 -5.70 -13.84
CA ALA A 91 -12.66 -5.58 -14.34
C ALA A 91 -12.40 -6.48 -15.55
N ASN A 92 -12.90 -7.71 -15.47
CA ASN A 92 -12.85 -8.69 -16.54
C ASN A 92 -13.54 -8.19 -17.83
N ILE A 93 -14.70 -7.53 -17.71
CA ILE A 93 -15.36 -6.86 -18.85
C ILE A 93 -14.55 -5.64 -19.30
N GLY A 94 -14.00 -4.85 -18.37
CA GLY A 94 -13.21 -3.66 -18.67
C GLY A 94 -12.04 -3.95 -19.62
N THR A 95 -11.32 -5.06 -19.42
CA THR A 95 -10.22 -5.46 -20.33
C THR A 95 -10.68 -5.73 -21.76
N THR A 96 -11.91 -6.22 -21.95
CA THR A 96 -12.40 -6.54 -23.30
C THR A 96 -12.78 -5.29 -24.09
N LEU A 97 -13.15 -4.20 -23.40
CA LEU A 97 -13.50 -2.95 -24.08
C LEU A 97 -12.31 -2.36 -24.84
N ILE A 98 -11.10 -2.46 -24.28
CA ILE A 98 -9.89 -1.99 -24.96
C ILE A 98 -9.59 -2.81 -26.21
N VAL A 99 -9.67 -4.14 -26.09
CA VAL A 99 -9.53 -5.05 -27.23
C VAL A 99 -10.58 -4.73 -28.31
N GLN A 100 -11.82 -4.49 -27.90
CA GLN A 100 -12.92 -4.14 -28.81
C GLN A 100 -12.66 -2.82 -29.53
N VAL A 101 -12.23 -1.78 -28.83
CA VAL A 101 -11.89 -0.47 -29.42
C VAL A 101 -10.74 -0.62 -30.43
N LEU A 102 -9.72 -1.41 -30.11
CA LEU A 102 -8.58 -1.65 -30.99
C LEU A 102 -8.89 -2.61 -32.15
N SER A 103 -10.00 -3.33 -32.10
CA SER A 103 -10.45 -4.21 -33.20
C SER A 103 -11.02 -3.46 -34.40
N PHE A 104 -11.42 -2.20 -34.21
CA PHE A 104 -11.82 -1.36 -35.33
C PHE A 104 -10.57 -1.10 -36.19
N ASN A 105 -10.67 -1.27 -37.51
CA ASN A 105 -9.53 -1.11 -38.42
C ASN A 105 -9.14 0.37 -38.51
N VAL A 106 -8.30 0.81 -37.56
CA VAL A 106 -7.85 2.20 -37.39
C VAL A 106 -6.36 2.36 -37.62
N THR A 107 -5.72 1.46 -38.39
CA THR A 107 -4.28 1.58 -38.71
C THR A 107 -3.96 2.94 -39.35
N ALA A 108 -4.89 3.48 -40.16
CA ALA A 108 -4.78 4.82 -40.75
C ALA A 108 -4.80 5.99 -39.72
N ILE A 109 -5.25 5.73 -38.49
CA ILE A 109 -5.31 6.71 -37.41
C ILE A 109 -3.98 6.76 -36.62
N ALA A 110 -3.12 5.72 -36.72
CA ALA A 110 -1.86 5.68 -35.98
C ALA A 110 -0.96 6.92 -36.22
N PRO A 111 -0.76 7.41 -37.47
CA PRO A 111 0.00 8.65 -37.71
C PRO A 111 -0.62 9.89 -37.04
N VAL A 112 -1.95 9.98 -37.02
CA VAL A 112 -2.68 11.09 -36.37
C VAL A 112 -2.47 11.04 -34.85
N LEU A 113 -2.55 9.85 -34.25
CA LEU A 113 -2.30 9.65 -32.82
C LEU A 113 -0.86 9.99 -32.42
N PHE A 114 0.12 9.73 -33.30
CA PHE A 114 1.50 10.16 -33.08
C PHE A 114 1.65 11.68 -33.11
N ILE A 115 1.08 12.34 -34.12
CA ILE A 115 1.19 13.80 -34.27
C ILE A 115 0.50 14.50 -33.11
N VAL A 116 -0.77 14.18 -32.84
CA VAL A 116 -1.54 14.76 -31.73
C VAL A 116 -0.88 14.44 -30.39
N GLY A 117 -0.45 13.19 -30.21
CA GLY A 117 0.23 12.74 -29.00
C GLY A 117 1.54 13.46 -28.73
N LEU A 118 2.36 13.69 -29.76
CA LEU A 118 3.63 14.41 -29.64
C LEU A 118 3.43 15.89 -29.30
N VAL A 119 2.45 16.54 -29.93
CA VAL A 119 2.09 17.94 -29.62
C VAL A 119 1.60 18.05 -28.18
N ALA A 120 0.66 17.20 -27.78
CA ALA A 120 0.14 17.16 -26.42
C ALA A 120 1.24 16.83 -25.39
N PHE A 121 2.12 15.87 -25.67
CA PHE A 121 3.22 15.48 -24.78
C PHE A 121 4.25 16.60 -24.54
N ARG A 122 4.40 17.51 -25.51
CA ARG A 122 5.27 18.70 -25.37
C ARG A 122 4.63 19.86 -24.59
N SER A 123 3.39 19.72 -24.15
CA SER A 123 2.64 20.77 -23.44
C SER A 123 3.07 20.88 -21.97
N GLY A 124 4.23 21.53 -21.74
CA GLY A 124 4.74 21.97 -20.43
C GLY A 124 5.09 20.86 -19.42
N PRO A 125 5.67 21.23 -18.26
CA PRO A 125 5.86 20.28 -17.16
C PRO A 125 4.53 19.99 -16.44
N ARG A 126 4.25 18.70 -16.20
CA ARG A 126 3.16 18.17 -15.34
C ARG A 126 1.73 18.64 -15.66
N SER A 127 1.28 18.50 -16.92
CA SER A 127 -0.12 18.75 -17.32
C SER A 127 -0.88 17.46 -17.66
N ARG A 128 -2.19 17.39 -17.38
CA ARG A 128 -3.06 16.27 -17.82
C ARG A 128 -3.02 16.06 -19.34
N ILE A 129 -2.84 17.15 -20.10
CA ILE A 129 -2.70 17.14 -21.56
C ILE A 129 -1.44 16.36 -21.97
N LYS A 130 -0.32 16.56 -21.27
CA LYS A 130 0.91 15.80 -21.51
C LYS A 130 0.73 14.30 -21.28
N ASP A 131 0.06 13.92 -20.20
CA ASP A 131 -0.18 12.51 -19.89
C ASP A 131 -1.16 11.87 -20.89
N LEU A 132 -2.19 12.60 -21.33
CA LEU A 132 -3.06 12.17 -22.42
C LEU A 132 -2.31 12.09 -23.77
N GLY A 133 -1.32 12.95 -23.99
CA GLY A 133 -0.40 12.86 -25.12
C GLY A 133 0.41 11.56 -25.11
N ARG A 134 0.88 11.13 -23.93
CA ARG A 134 1.53 9.82 -23.76
C ARG A 134 0.59 8.67 -24.10
N VAL A 135 -0.68 8.74 -23.71
CA VAL A 135 -1.72 7.76 -24.07
C VAL A 135 -1.89 7.69 -25.58
N SER A 136 -2.01 8.84 -26.24
CA SER A 136 -2.14 8.91 -27.70
C SER A 136 -0.94 8.28 -28.42
N ILE A 137 0.29 8.59 -27.99
CA ILE A 137 1.51 7.95 -28.55
C ILE A 137 1.47 6.44 -28.33
N GLY A 138 1.12 5.98 -27.13
CA GLY A 138 1.03 4.56 -26.80
C GLY A 138 0.03 3.81 -27.69
N LEU A 139 -1.16 4.37 -27.91
CA LEU A 139 -2.16 3.82 -28.84
C LEU A 139 -1.63 3.77 -30.28
N GLY A 140 -0.93 4.82 -30.73
CA GLY A 140 -0.27 4.83 -32.03
C GLY A 140 0.76 3.72 -32.18
N LEU A 141 1.60 3.49 -31.16
CA LEU A 141 2.57 2.40 -31.14
C LEU A 141 1.91 1.02 -31.18
N MET A 142 0.80 0.83 -30.45
CA MET A 142 0.06 -0.44 -30.47
C MET A 142 -0.52 -0.74 -31.86
N LEU A 143 -1.09 0.27 -32.54
CA LEU A 143 -1.62 0.11 -33.89
C LEU A 143 -0.50 -0.13 -34.93
N LEU A 144 0.63 0.55 -34.79
CA LEU A 144 1.81 0.32 -35.64
C LEU A 144 2.38 -1.09 -35.42
N ALA A 145 2.49 -1.51 -34.16
CA ALA A 145 2.94 -2.85 -33.80
C ALA A 145 2.04 -3.93 -34.39
N LEU A 146 0.71 -3.73 -34.32
CA LEU A 146 -0.26 -4.60 -34.96
C LEU A 146 0.02 -4.69 -36.47
N HIS A 147 0.19 -3.56 -37.16
CA HIS A 147 0.51 -3.54 -38.59
C HIS A 147 1.80 -4.30 -38.94
N ILE A 148 2.88 -4.08 -38.18
CA ILE A 148 4.16 -4.82 -38.37
C ILE A 148 3.93 -6.32 -38.22
N LEU A 149 3.24 -6.76 -37.16
CA LEU A 149 2.96 -8.18 -36.93
C LEU A 149 2.16 -8.80 -38.08
N LEU A 150 1.17 -8.07 -38.63
CA LEU A 150 0.36 -8.53 -39.76
C LEU A 150 1.19 -8.67 -41.04
N ASP A 151 1.98 -7.65 -41.37
CA ASP A 151 2.80 -7.61 -42.59
C ASP A 151 3.92 -8.65 -42.56
N THR A 152 4.56 -8.85 -41.40
CA THR A 152 5.60 -9.85 -41.21
C THR A 152 5.04 -11.28 -41.29
N MET A 153 3.78 -11.48 -40.88
CA MET A 153 3.12 -12.79 -40.96
C MET A 153 2.63 -13.13 -42.37
N ALA A 154 2.23 -12.15 -43.20
CA ALA A 154 1.64 -12.40 -44.52
C ALA A 154 2.44 -13.36 -45.45
N PRO A 155 3.79 -13.30 -45.54
CA PRO A 155 4.56 -14.23 -46.37
C PRO A 155 4.64 -15.66 -45.80
N ALA A 156 4.55 -15.81 -44.48
CA ALA A 156 4.71 -17.10 -43.80
C ALA A 156 3.47 -18.00 -43.94
N GLU A 157 2.33 -17.46 -44.39
CA GLU A 157 1.11 -18.22 -44.66
C GLU A 157 1.34 -19.26 -45.76
N ASN A 158 2.23 -18.98 -46.72
CA ASN A 158 2.46 -19.84 -47.88
C ASN A 158 3.52 -20.92 -47.67
N ALA A 159 4.13 -21.01 -46.49
CA ALA A 159 5.15 -22.00 -46.17
C ALA A 159 4.50 -23.35 -45.73
N PRO A 160 4.73 -24.46 -46.45
CA PRO A 160 4.07 -25.75 -46.16
C PRO A 160 4.34 -26.28 -44.74
N GLY A 161 5.57 -26.13 -44.24
CA GLY A 161 5.95 -26.58 -42.89
C GLY A 161 5.27 -25.79 -41.76
N VAL A 162 4.97 -24.51 -41.98
CA VAL A 162 4.29 -23.66 -41.01
C VAL A 162 2.81 -24.05 -40.91
N ARG A 163 2.14 -24.33 -42.05
CA ARG A 163 0.74 -24.80 -42.04
C ARG A 163 0.55 -26.15 -41.34
N VAL A 164 1.47 -27.11 -41.53
CA VAL A 164 1.38 -28.43 -40.89
C VAL A 164 1.58 -28.33 -39.38
N PHE A 165 2.57 -27.57 -38.94
CA PHE A 165 2.84 -27.34 -37.51
C PHE A 165 1.69 -26.58 -36.83
N LEU A 166 1.19 -25.51 -37.45
CA LEU A 166 0.06 -24.74 -36.93
C LEU A 166 -1.23 -25.56 -36.95
N GLY A 167 -1.49 -26.36 -37.99
CA GLY A 167 -2.65 -27.25 -38.06
C GLY A 167 -2.66 -28.29 -36.91
N ALA A 168 -1.48 -28.83 -36.55
CA ALA A 168 -1.36 -29.77 -35.43
C ALA A 168 -1.62 -29.10 -34.06
N ILE A 169 -1.26 -27.83 -33.90
CA ILE A 169 -1.44 -27.07 -32.64
C ILE A 169 -2.85 -26.48 -32.52
N THR A 170 -3.42 -26.04 -33.63
CA THR A 170 -4.71 -25.32 -33.68
C THR A 170 -5.92 -26.24 -33.85
N GLY A 171 -5.68 -27.54 -34.09
CA GLY A 171 -6.73 -28.55 -34.20
C GLY A 171 -7.33 -29.01 -32.86
N ASP A 172 -6.62 -28.81 -31.75
CA ASP A 172 -7.08 -29.18 -30.40
C ASP A 172 -7.42 -27.92 -29.57
N PRO A 173 -8.69 -27.72 -29.19
CA PRO A 173 -9.12 -26.56 -28.40
C PRO A 173 -8.49 -26.52 -27.01
N VAL A 174 -8.23 -27.68 -26.39
CA VAL A 174 -7.63 -27.74 -25.05
C VAL A 174 -6.20 -27.25 -25.13
N LEU A 175 -5.45 -27.68 -26.14
CA LEU A 175 -4.09 -27.22 -26.39
C LEU A 175 -4.05 -25.71 -26.65
N CYS A 176 -4.98 -25.18 -27.46
CA CYS A 176 -5.11 -23.74 -27.68
C CYS A 176 -5.42 -22.96 -26.39
N ILE A 177 -6.31 -23.45 -25.53
CA ILE A 177 -6.60 -22.83 -24.23
C ILE A 177 -5.34 -22.80 -23.36
N LEU A 178 -4.59 -23.90 -23.29
CA LEU A 178 -3.35 -23.96 -22.51
C LEU A 178 -2.28 -23.01 -23.05
N ILE A 179 -2.09 -22.95 -24.37
CA ILE A 179 -1.15 -22.02 -25.00
C ILE A 179 -1.54 -20.57 -24.71
N GLY A 180 -2.82 -20.23 -24.90
CA GLY A 180 -3.32 -18.88 -24.61
C GLY A 180 -3.11 -18.50 -23.14
N ALA A 181 -3.31 -19.44 -22.22
CA ALA A 181 -3.09 -19.23 -20.80
C ALA A 181 -1.61 -19.00 -20.47
N VAL A 182 -0.71 -19.84 -20.99
CA VAL A 182 0.74 -19.71 -20.77
C VAL A 182 1.28 -18.40 -21.35
N VAL A 183 0.92 -18.08 -22.60
CA VAL A 183 1.35 -16.83 -23.25
C VAL A 183 0.88 -15.62 -22.44
N THR A 184 -0.37 -15.63 -22.00
CA THR A 184 -0.92 -14.50 -21.24
C THR A 184 -0.34 -14.36 -19.85
N TRP A 185 -0.07 -15.48 -19.19
CA TRP A 185 0.62 -15.49 -17.92
C TRP A 185 2.02 -14.88 -18.05
N LEU A 186 2.83 -15.34 -19.02
CA LEU A 186 4.18 -14.82 -19.28
C LEU A 186 4.20 -13.34 -19.67
N VAL A 187 3.20 -12.89 -20.42
CA VAL A 187 3.10 -11.50 -20.88
C VAL A 187 2.51 -10.57 -19.80
N HIS A 188 1.95 -11.14 -18.74
CA HIS A 188 1.24 -10.43 -17.68
C HIS A 188 0.02 -9.58 -18.14
N SER A 189 -0.44 -9.73 -19.39
CA SER A 189 -1.52 -8.91 -19.97
C SER A 189 -2.42 -9.69 -20.93
N SER A 190 -3.70 -9.84 -20.57
CA SER A 190 -4.72 -10.44 -21.46
C SER A 190 -5.02 -9.58 -22.67
N VAL A 191 -4.92 -8.26 -22.56
CA VAL A 191 -5.12 -7.35 -23.71
C VAL A 191 -4.04 -7.61 -24.76
N ALA A 192 -2.77 -7.67 -24.36
CA ALA A 192 -1.67 -7.91 -25.30
C ALA A 192 -1.79 -9.29 -25.96
N SER A 193 -2.11 -10.32 -25.19
CA SER A 193 -2.27 -11.68 -25.72
C SER A 193 -3.47 -11.82 -26.66
N VAL A 194 -4.61 -11.20 -26.35
CA VAL A 194 -5.76 -11.24 -27.26
C VAL A 194 -5.50 -10.42 -28.53
N LEU A 195 -4.79 -9.30 -28.45
CA LEU A 195 -4.37 -8.56 -29.64
C LEU A 195 -3.42 -9.39 -30.52
N LEU A 196 -2.49 -10.13 -29.94
CA LEU A 196 -1.65 -11.08 -30.68
C LEU A 196 -2.48 -12.17 -31.38
N VAL A 197 -3.46 -12.75 -30.67
CA VAL A 197 -4.40 -13.72 -31.26
C VAL A 197 -5.18 -13.09 -32.41
N MET A 198 -5.64 -11.85 -32.26
CA MET A 198 -6.31 -11.10 -33.33
C MET A 198 -5.41 -10.86 -34.54
N SER A 199 -4.12 -10.60 -34.34
CA SER A 199 -3.15 -10.48 -35.44
C SER A 199 -3.07 -11.78 -36.24
N LEU A 200 -2.92 -12.91 -35.55
CA LEU A 200 -2.86 -14.24 -36.18
C LEU A 200 -4.17 -14.59 -36.89
N ALA A 201 -5.30 -14.22 -36.28
CA ALA A 201 -6.63 -14.37 -36.86
C ALA A 201 -6.82 -13.52 -38.12
N PHE A 202 -6.37 -12.26 -38.12
CA PHE A 202 -6.45 -11.39 -39.30
C PHE A 202 -5.69 -11.99 -40.48
N SER A 203 -4.46 -12.47 -40.24
CA SER A 203 -3.62 -13.11 -41.26
C SER A 203 -4.05 -14.54 -41.61
N GLN A 204 -5.19 -15.04 -41.10
CA GLN A 204 -5.70 -16.40 -41.31
C GLN A 204 -4.72 -17.53 -40.92
N PHE A 205 -3.76 -17.25 -40.04
CA PHE A 205 -2.79 -18.23 -39.52
C PHE A 205 -3.44 -19.26 -38.59
N ILE A 206 -4.56 -18.89 -37.99
CA ILE A 206 -5.32 -19.71 -37.05
C ILE A 206 -6.77 -19.76 -37.50
N SER A 207 -7.42 -20.90 -37.28
CA SER A 207 -8.84 -21.06 -37.57
C SER A 207 -9.70 -20.22 -36.61
N PRO A 208 -10.96 -19.91 -36.97
CA PRO A 208 -11.89 -19.24 -36.05
C PRO A 208 -12.05 -19.96 -34.71
N TYR A 209 -12.04 -21.29 -34.77
CA TYR A 209 -12.15 -22.15 -33.61
C TYR A 209 -10.93 -22.01 -32.68
N ALA A 210 -9.72 -22.02 -33.25
CA ALA A 210 -8.48 -21.85 -32.50
C ALA A 210 -8.35 -20.44 -31.91
N ALA A 211 -8.75 -19.40 -32.64
CA ALA A 211 -8.76 -18.02 -32.13
C ALA A 211 -9.61 -17.90 -30.86
N PHE A 212 -10.81 -18.47 -30.85
CA PHE A 212 -11.71 -18.39 -29.69
C PHE A 212 -11.18 -19.23 -28.52
N ALA A 213 -10.63 -20.42 -28.78
CA ALA A 213 -9.96 -21.24 -27.77
C ALA A 213 -8.76 -20.51 -27.14
N LEU A 214 -7.93 -19.83 -27.93
CA LEU A 214 -6.82 -19.02 -27.44
C LEU A 214 -7.30 -17.84 -26.57
N VAL A 215 -8.42 -17.19 -26.92
CA VAL A 215 -9.04 -16.13 -26.10
C VAL A 215 -9.53 -16.67 -24.75
N LEU A 216 -10.15 -17.86 -24.72
CA LEU A 216 -10.50 -18.53 -23.46
C LEU A 216 -9.25 -18.75 -22.60
N GLY A 217 -8.17 -19.24 -23.23
CA GLY A 217 -6.85 -19.36 -22.61
C GLY A 217 -6.34 -18.04 -22.04
N ALA A 218 -6.42 -16.95 -22.80
CA ALA A 218 -5.94 -15.65 -22.35
C ALA A 218 -6.68 -15.12 -21.11
N ASN A 219 -7.99 -15.36 -21.04
CA ASN A 219 -8.76 -15.05 -19.84
C ASN A 219 -8.33 -15.88 -18.63
N LEU A 220 -7.96 -17.15 -18.82
CA LEU A 220 -7.41 -18.00 -17.76
C LEU A 220 -6.03 -17.51 -17.29
N GLY A 221 -5.12 -17.25 -18.23
CA GLY A 221 -3.74 -16.87 -17.93
C GLY A 221 -3.63 -15.59 -17.10
N SER A 222 -4.44 -14.57 -17.43
CA SER A 222 -4.47 -13.32 -16.66
C SER A 222 -4.97 -13.47 -15.22
N ALA A 223 -5.75 -14.52 -14.91
CA ALA A 223 -6.21 -14.78 -13.54
C ALA A 223 -5.13 -15.41 -12.65
N ILE A 224 -4.02 -15.89 -13.23
CA ILE A 224 -2.92 -16.51 -12.50
C ILE A 224 -2.05 -15.45 -11.80
N ASN A 225 -1.77 -14.31 -12.44
CA ASN A 225 -0.85 -13.30 -11.87
C ASN A 225 -1.29 -12.77 -10.50
N PRO A 226 -2.57 -12.36 -10.30
CA PRO A 226 -3.02 -11.90 -8.99
C PRO A 226 -2.92 -12.96 -7.89
N LEU A 227 -2.97 -14.26 -8.25
CA LEU A 227 -2.83 -15.36 -7.31
C LEU A 227 -1.39 -15.52 -6.81
N LEU A 228 -0.41 -15.26 -7.69
CA LEU A 228 1.02 -15.37 -7.37
C LEU A 228 1.57 -14.09 -6.71
N GLU A 229 1.15 -12.93 -7.20
CA GLU A 229 1.70 -11.61 -6.81
C GLU A 229 0.93 -10.94 -5.67
N GLY A 230 -0.40 -11.10 -5.61
CA GLY A 230 -1.25 -10.36 -4.67
C GLY A 230 -1.47 -11.03 -3.33
N ALA A 231 -1.03 -12.27 -3.19
CA ALA A 231 -1.42 -13.11 -2.08
C ALA A 231 -0.32 -13.19 -1.02
N ARG A 232 -0.63 -12.68 0.18
CA ARG A 232 0.26 -12.74 1.34
C ARG A 232 0.17 -14.15 1.93
N ARG A 233 1.25 -14.94 1.83
CA ARG A 233 1.33 -16.33 2.34
C ARG A 233 0.86 -16.47 3.80
N ASP A 234 1.05 -15.42 4.59
CA ASP A 234 0.71 -15.40 6.02
C ASP A 234 -0.76 -15.09 6.30
N ASN A 235 -1.53 -14.65 5.30
CA ASN A 235 -2.95 -14.33 5.42
C ASN A 235 -3.77 -15.03 4.32
N PRO A 236 -4.36 -16.21 4.60
CA PRO A 236 -5.22 -16.92 3.65
C PRO A 236 -6.39 -16.08 3.10
N ALA A 237 -6.85 -15.05 3.84
CA ALA A 237 -7.92 -14.18 3.36
C ALA A 237 -7.53 -13.37 2.12
N SER A 238 -6.23 -13.07 1.93
CA SER A 238 -5.73 -12.38 0.74
C SER A 238 -5.89 -13.18 -0.56
N TYR A 239 -6.02 -14.51 -0.46
CA TYR A 239 -6.24 -15.40 -1.61
C TYR A 239 -7.71 -15.45 -2.05
N ARG A 240 -8.67 -14.96 -1.25
CA ARG A 240 -10.11 -15.13 -1.53
C ARG A 240 -10.53 -14.54 -2.87
N LEU A 241 -10.16 -13.29 -3.14
CA LEU A 241 -10.52 -12.63 -4.39
C LEU A 241 -9.80 -13.24 -5.61
N PRO A 242 -8.45 -13.42 -5.59
CA PRO A 242 -7.75 -14.04 -6.73
C PRO A 242 -8.25 -15.45 -7.03
N VAL A 243 -8.48 -16.29 -6.00
CA VAL A 243 -9.04 -17.63 -6.17
C VAL A 243 -10.48 -17.55 -6.70
N GLY A 244 -11.31 -16.65 -6.17
CA GLY A 244 -12.67 -16.45 -6.68
C GLY A 244 -12.71 -16.05 -8.15
N ASN A 245 -11.79 -15.17 -8.56
CA ASN A 245 -11.64 -14.78 -9.96
C ASN A 245 -11.21 -15.97 -10.83
N LEU A 246 -10.21 -16.73 -10.39
CA LEU A 246 -9.73 -17.91 -11.10
C LEU A 246 -10.83 -18.96 -11.26
N VAL A 247 -11.59 -19.24 -10.20
CA VAL A 247 -12.74 -20.16 -10.23
C VAL A 247 -13.78 -19.67 -11.24
N ASN A 248 -14.11 -18.37 -11.25
CA ASN A 248 -15.00 -17.79 -12.25
C ASN A 248 -14.49 -18.01 -13.69
N ARG A 249 -13.19 -17.83 -13.95
CA ARG A 249 -12.59 -18.08 -15.27
C ARG A 249 -12.65 -19.56 -15.66
N VAL A 250 -12.25 -20.45 -14.77
CA VAL A 250 -12.24 -21.90 -15.02
C VAL A 250 -13.65 -22.41 -15.29
N VAL A 251 -14.63 -22.06 -14.45
CA VAL A 251 -16.02 -22.48 -14.65
C VAL A 251 -16.59 -21.88 -15.92
N GLY A 252 -16.32 -20.60 -16.23
CA GLY A 252 -16.72 -19.99 -17.50
C GLY A 252 -16.19 -20.76 -18.71
N ILE A 253 -14.92 -21.17 -18.68
CA ILE A 253 -14.31 -21.98 -19.74
C ILE A 253 -14.97 -23.36 -19.82
N LEU A 254 -15.19 -24.05 -18.69
CA LEU A 254 -15.83 -25.37 -18.66
C LEU A 254 -17.27 -25.34 -19.20
N LEU A 255 -17.98 -24.23 -19.01
CA LEU A 255 -19.33 -24.04 -19.56
C LEU A 255 -19.32 -23.74 -21.06
N VAL A 256 -18.32 -23.00 -21.56
CA VAL A 256 -18.29 -22.54 -22.97
C VAL A 256 -17.55 -23.52 -23.88
N ALA A 257 -16.48 -24.16 -23.42
CA ALA A 257 -15.62 -25.02 -24.22
C ALA A 257 -16.37 -26.18 -24.94
N PRO A 258 -17.34 -26.89 -24.32
CA PRO A 258 -18.10 -27.94 -25.00
C PRO A 258 -18.94 -27.41 -26.17
N PHE A 259 -19.38 -26.15 -26.09
CA PHE A 259 -20.19 -25.48 -27.11
C PHE A 259 -19.36 -24.54 -27.99
N LEU A 260 -18.03 -24.62 -27.93
CA LEU A 260 -17.17 -23.67 -28.62
C LEU A 260 -17.39 -23.71 -30.13
N ARG A 261 -17.61 -24.90 -30.72
CA ARG A 261 -17.80 -25.06 -32.17
C ARG A 261 -19.09 -24.36 -32.65
N PRO A 262 -20.29 -24.66 -32.10
CA PRO A 262 -21.49 -23.96 -32.52
C PRO A 262 -21.44 -22.45 -32.21
N ILE A 263 -20.80 -22.04 -31.11
CA ILE A 263 -20.59 -20.62 -30.80
C ILE A 263 -19.72 -19.95 -31.88
N THR A 264 -18.63 -20.60 -32.29
CA THR A 264 -17.77 -20.11 -33.38
C THR A 264 -18.56 -19.96 -34.67
N GLU A 265 -19.35 -20.95 -35.07
CA GLU A 265 -20.16 -20.89 -36.29
C GLU A 265 -21.16 -19.73 -36.26
N ILE A 266 -21.86 -19.52 -35.13
CA ILE A 266 -22.84 -18.44 -34.97
C ILE A 266 -22.16 -17.07 -35.05
N ILE A 267 -21.10 -16.85 -34.27
CA ILE A 267 -20.41 -15.55 -34.21
C ILE A 267 -19.77 -15.24 -35.56
N TYR A 268 -19.14 -16.23 -36.20
CA TYR A 268 -18.47 -16.04 -37.48
C TYR A 268 -19.46 -15.79 -38.63
N ALA A 269 -20.65 -16.41 -38.58
CA ALA A 269 -21.72 -16.11 -39.53
C ALA A 269 -22.19 -14.65 -39.44
N TRP A 270 -22.21 -14.07 -38.24
CA TRP A 270 -22.60 -12.66 -38.01
C TRP A 270 -21.46 -11.68 -38.28
N GLN A 271 -20.22 -12.06 -37.97
CA GLN A 271 -19.03 -11.26 -38.19
C GLN A 271 -17.95 -12.08 -38.90
N PRO A 272 -17.88 -12.06 -40.23
CA PRO A 272 -16.91 -12.84 -41.00
C PRO A 272 -15.45 -12.36 -40.88
N ASP A 273 -15.24 -11.11 -40.43
CA ASP A 273 -13.91 -10.58 -40.11
C ASP A 273 -13.39 -11.26 -38.83
N LEU A 274 -12.42 -12.17 -38.98
CA LEU A 274 -12.00 -13.03 -37.87
C LEU A 274 -11.37 -12.26 -36.71
N ALA A 275 -10.66 -11.15 -36.96
CA ALA A 275 -10.08 -10.33 -35.90
C ALA A 275 -11.20 -9.64 -35.09
N LYS A 276 -12.22 -9.10 -35.76
CA LYS A 276 -13.39 -8.51 -35.09
C LYS A 276 -14.26 -9.56 -34.40
N ALA A 277 -14.40 -10.75 -35.00
CA ALA A 277 -15.11 -11.87 -34.40
C ALA A 277 -14.44 -12.34 -33.10
N THR A 278 -13.10 -12.34 -33.08
CA THR A 278 -12.29 -12.66 -31.89
C THR A 278 -12.51 -11.64 -30.77
N ALA A 279 -12.53 -10.35 -31.08
CA ALA A 279 -12.85 -9.29 -30.12
C ALA A 279 -14.30 -9.40 -29.60
N LEU A 280 -15.26 -9.67 -30.49
CA LEU A 280 -16.67 -9.87 -30.15
C LEU A 280 -16.86 -11.09 -29.23
N PHE A 281 -16.20 -12.20 -29.52
CA PHE A 281 -16.21 -13.38 -28.66
C PHE A 281 -15.62 -13.06 -27.28
N HIS A 282 -14.52 -12.29 -27.22
CA HIS A 282 -13.89 -11.92 -25.97
C HIS A 282 -14.83 -11.14 -25.05
N ILE A 283 -15.51 -10.10 -25.55
CA ILE A 283 -16.49 -9.34 -24.77
C ILE A 283 -17.72 -10.18 -24.43
N ALA A 284 -18.26 -10.96 -25.36
CA ALA A 284 -19.42 -11.82 -25.12
C ALA A 284 -19.16 -12.84 -24.01
N PHE A 285 -18.00 -13.49 -24.01
CA PHE A 285 -17.57 -14.42 -22.97
C PHE A 285 -17.51 -13.76 -21.59
N ASN A 286 -16.87 -12.59 -21.49
CA ASN A 286 -16.72 -11.87 -20.21
C ASN A 286 -18.04 -11.34 -19.68
N VAL A 287 -18.91 -10.81 -20.55
CA VAL A 287 -20.25 -10.35 -20.17
C VAL A 287 -21.12 -11.53 -19.72
N ALA A 288 -21.13 -12.64 -20.47
CA ALA A 288 -21.91 -13.82 -20.12
C ALA A 288 -21.49 -14.41 -18.77
N THR A 289 -20.18 -14.54 -18.53
CA THR A 289 -19.66 -15.02 -17.23
C THR A 289 -19.99 -14.05 -16.10
N ALA A 290 -19.88 -12.74 -16.30
CA ALA A 290 -20.28 -11.76 -15.29
C ALA A 290 -21.77 -11.82 -14.94
N LEU A 291 -22.65 -11.94 -15.95
CA LEU A 291 -24.09 -12.09 -15.75
C LEU A 291 -24.45 -13.38 -15.01
N LEU A 292 -23.74 -14.48 -15.30
CA LEU A 292 -23.92 -15.74 -14.61
C LEU A 292 -23.47 -15.65 -13.14
N PHE A 293 -22.29 -15.09 -12.89
CA PHE A 293 -21.67 -15.13 -11.57
C PHE A 293 -22.18 -14.06 -10.60
N ILE A 294 -22.68 -12.91 -11.08
CA ILE A 294 -23.15 -11.82 -10.21
C ILE A 294 -24.26 -12.26 -9.24
N GLY A 295 -25.13 -13.20 -9.66
CA GLY A 295 -26.17 -13.77 -8.82
C GLY A 295 -25.65 -14.79 -7.78
N VAL A 296 -24.52 -15.44 -8.05
CA VAL A 296 -23.97 -16.53 -7.24
C VAL A 296 -22.86 -16.05 -6.28
N LEU A 297 -22.47 -14.77 -6.35
CA LEU A 297 -21.38 -14.21 -5.55
C LEU A 297 -21.48 -14.48 -4.05
N ASP A 298 -22.67 -14.47 -3.45
CA ASP A 298 -22.83 -14.75 -2.01
C ASP A 298 -22.49 -16.20 -1.64
N HIS A 299 -22.78 -17.14 -2.53
CA HIS A 299 -22.43 -18.55 -2.34
C HIS A 299 -20.93 -18.75 -2.52
N MET A 300 -20.35 -18.10 -3.54
CA MET A 300 -18.92 -18.12 -3.78
C MET A 300 -18.15 -17.52 -2.61
N ALA A 301 -18.58 -16.36 -2.10
CA ALA A 301 -17.95 -15.69 -0.96
C ALA A 301 -17.96 -16.58 0.29
N ARG A 302 -19.10 -17.18 0.63
CA ARG A 302 -19.21 -18.13 1.76
C ARG A 302 -18.33 -19.36 1.59
N LEU A 303 -18.22 -19.89 0.37
CA LEU A 303 -17.32 -21.02 0.09
C LEU A 303 -15.85 -20.62 0.28
N LEU A 304 -15.45 -19.47 -0.26
CA LEU A 304 -14.09 -18.96 -0.15
C LEU A 304 -13.71 -18.62 1.29
N GLU A 305 -14.63 -18.06 2.07
CA GLU A 305 -14.41 -17.78 3.51
C GLU A 305 -14.22 -19.07 4.32
N ARG A 306 -14.90 -20.17 3.94
CA ARG A 306 -14.73 -21.49 4.56
C ARG A 306 -13.43 -22.18 4.15
N LEU A 307 -13.07 -22.11 2.87
CA LEU A 307 -11.85 -22.75 2.34
C LEU A 307 -10.58 -21.98 2.71
N LEU A 308 -10.68 -20.65 2.81
CA LEU A 308 -9.61 -19.73 3.15
C LEU A 308 -10.00 -18.93 4.40
N PRO A 309 -10.08 -19.60 5.57
CA PRO A 309 -10.42 -18.94 6.81
C PRO A 309 -9.37 -17.89 7.14
N LYS A 310 -9.83 -16.72 7.61
CA LYS A 310 -8.93 -15.70 8.13
C LYS A 310 -8.25 -16.34 9.34
N ARG A 311 -6.94 -16.57 9.26
CA ARG A 311 -6.20 -16.92 10.46
C ARG A 311 -6.39 -15.74 11.40
N ALA A 312 -6.84 -15.99 12.62
CA ALA A 312 -6.68 -15.04 13.69
C ALA A 312 -5.19 -14.75 13.72
N GLN A 313 -4.78 -13.59 13.18
CA GLN A 313 -3.47 -13.08 13.47
C GLN A 313 -3.49 -13.00 15.00
N GLN A 314 -2.73 -13.89 15.64
CA GLN A 314 -1.98 -13.41 16.79
C GLN A 314 -1.21 -12.24 16.18
N THR A 315 -1.74 -11.02 16.39
CA THR A 315 -1.05 -9.79 16.04
C THR A 315 0.24 -9.90 16.82
N ASP A 316 1.29 -10.41 16.17
CA ASP A 316 2.64 -10.21 16.63
C ASP A 316 2.77 -8.68 16.63
N PRO A 317 2.75 -8.04 17.81
CA PRO A 317 2.72 -6.59 17.89
C PRO A 317 3.99 -5.98 17.27
N SER A 318 5.02 -6.80 17.05
CA SER A 318 6.27 -6.42 16.41
C SER A 318 6.26 -6.41 14.88
N ARG A 319 5.20 -6.91 14.24
CA ARG A 319 5.08 -6.80 12.79
C ARG A 319 4.55 -5.43 12.39
N PRO A 320 5.21 -4.73 11.44
CA PRO A 320 4.71 -3.48 10.91
C PRO A 320 3.31 -3.66 10.33
N ARG A 321 2.41 -2.73 10.64
CA ARG A 321 1.00 -2.82 10.26
C ARG A 321 0.68 -2.03 8.99
N TYR A 322 1.33 -0.89 8.81
CA TYR A 322 1.02 0.10 7.79
C TYR A 322 2.05 0.18 6.67
N LEU A 323 3.26 -0.38 6.87
CA LEU A 323 4.32 -0.37 5.86
C LEU A 323 3.98 -1.28 4.66
N ASP A 324 3.38 -0.71 3.61
CA ASP A 324 3.04 -1.41 2.37
C ASP A 324 4.14 -1.23 1.30
N GLU A 325 4.80 -2.32 0.90
CA GLU A 325 5.84 -2.26 -0.13
C GLU A 325 5.29 -1.86 -1.51
N SER A 326 4.01 -2.12 -1.80
CA SER A 326 3.39 -1.72 -3.07
C SER A 326 3.19 -0.19 -3.16
N ALA A 327 3.13 0.49 -2.02
CA ALA A 327 3.02 1.95 -1.96
C ALA A 327 4.33 2.67 -2.31
N LEU A 328 5.47 1.96 -2.38
CA LEU A 328 6.78 2.56 -2.68
C LEU A 328 6.84 3.22 -4.07
N GLU A 329 5.97 2.84 -5.01
CA GLU A 329 5.85 3.51 -6.31
C GLU A 329 5.22 4.91 -6.22
N THR A 330 4.57 5.24 -5.10
CA THR A 330 3.92 6.53 -4.84
C THR A 330 4.47 7.16 -3.55
N PRO A 331 5.51 8.02 -3.62
CA PRO A 331 6.22 8.50 -2.44
C PRO A 331 5.36 9.15 -1.36
N SER A 332 4.42 10.01 -1.74
CA SER A 332 3.48 10.63 -0.80
C SER A 332 2.62 9.61 -0.03
N LEU A 333 2.24 8.48 -0.64
CA LEU A 333 1.52 7.41 0.05
C LEU A 333 2.46 6.66 1.00
N ALA A 334 3.64 6.26 0.52
CA ALA A 334 4.63 5.56 1.33
C ALA A 334 5.04 6.38 2.58
N LEU A 335 5.19 7.70 2.45
CA LEU A 335 5.46 8.58 3.59
C LEU A 335 4.30 8.64 4.59
N ALA A 336 3.05 8.62 4.12
CA ALA A 336 1.88 8.56 4.99
C ALA A 336 1.79 7.20 5.73
N ASP A 337 2.13 6.11 5.05
CA ASP A 337 2.23 4.76 5.63
C ASP A 337 3.30 4.69 6.72
N ALA A 338 4.48 5.22 6.44
CA ALA A 338 5.58 5.30 7.41
C ALA A 338 5.23 6.19 8.60
N ALA A 339 4.57 7.34 8.40
CA ALA A 339 4.12 8.21 9.50
C ALA A 339 3.10 7.50 10.40
N ARG A 340 2.17 6.72 9.83
CA ARG A 340 1.22 5.92 10.62
C ARG A 340 1.92 4.84 11.43
N GLU A 341 2.97 4.21 10.88
CA GLU A 341 3.77 3.24 11.61
C GLU A 341 4.56 3.87 12.75
N VAL A 342 5.10 5.07 12.59
CA VAL A 342 5.77 5.81 13.68
C VAL A 342 4.79 6.12 14.82
N LEU A 343 3.56 6.52 14.52
CA LEU A 343 2.54 6.72 15.57
C LEU A 343 2.19 5.41 16.29
N HIS A 344 2.09 4.31 15.54
CA HIS A 344 1.86 2.99 16.11
C HIS A 344 3.00 2.54 17.04
N MET A 345 4.25 2.81 16.67
CA MET A 345 5.40 2.65 17.56
C MET A 345 5.29 3.57 18.78
N GLY A 346 4.83 4.80 18.61
CA GLY A 346 4.56 5.75 19.68
C GLY A 346 3.53 5.26 20.71
N ASP A 347 2.45 4.60 20.25
CA ASP A 347 1.45 3.99 21.14
C ASP A 347 2.08 2.89 22.03
N HIS A 348 3.01 2.10 21.47
CA HIS A 348 3.76 1.10 22.24
C HIS A 348 4.66 1.77 23.29
N THR A 349 5.37 2.83 22.90
CA THR A 349 6.21 3.62 23.81
C THR A 349 5.39 4.27 24.93
N GLU A 350 4.21 4.84 24.65
CA GLU A 350 3.29 5.38 25.69
C GLU A 350 2.88 4.27 26.67
N ALA A 351 2.51 3.10 26.14
CA ALA A 351 2.09 1.97 26.96
C ALA A 351 3.25 1.42 27.82
N MET A 352 4.49 1.42 27.31
CA MET A 352 5.69 1.07 28.09
C MET A 352 5.90 2.02 29.25
N LEU A 353 5.85 3.34 29.01
CA LEU A 353 5.99 4.37 30.05
C LEU A 353 4.94 4.18 31.17
N ARG A 354 3.68 3.97 30.79
CA ARG A 354 2.60 3.72 31.76
C ARG A 354 2.85 2.45 32.57
N LYS A 355 3.26 1.36 31.93
CA LYS A 355 3.49 0.07 32.59
C LYS A 355 4.69 0.11 33.52
N VAL A 356 5.79 0.76 33.15
CA VAL A 356 6.97 0.86 34.02
C VAL A 356 6.66 1.67 35.27
N MET A 357 5.91 2.76 35.15
CA MET A 357 5.49 3.56 36.31
C MET A 357 4.52 2.77 37.19
N ALA A 358 3.55 2.07 36.61
CA ALA A 358 2.66 1.19 37.35
C ALA A 358 3.44 0.09 38.10
N ALA A 359 4.37 -0.59 37.43
CA ALA A 359 5.24 -1.62 38.03
C ALA A 359 6.02 -1.09 39.23
N MET A 360 6.54 0.13 39.12
CA MET A 360 7.33 0.78 40.16
C MET A 360 6.49 1.15 41.39
N LEU A 361 5.25 1.59 41.19
CA LEU A 361 4.34 1.98 42.26
C LEU A 361 3.66 0.77 42.94
N THR A 362 3.29 -0.26 42.17
CA THR A 362 2.58 -1.45 42.68
C THR A 362 3.50 -2.62 43.05
N ASN A 363 4.79 -2.52 42.74
CA ASN A 363 5.78 -3.59 42.87
C ASN A 363 5.47 -4.85 42.03
N ASP A 364 4.78 -4.69 40.90
CA ASP A 364 4.42 -5.79 40.01
C ASP A 364 5.55 -6.12 39.01
N ARG A 365 6.26 -7.21 39.28
CA ARG A 365 7.36 -7.69 38.42
C ARG A 365 6.88 -8.15 37.04
N ALA A 366 5.64 -8.65 36.92
CA ALA A 366 5.13 -9.10 35.62
C ALA A 366 4.95 -7.92 34.65
N LEU A 367 4.68 -6.72 35.16
CA LEU A 367 4.64 -5.51 34.35
C LEU A 367 6.03 -5.12 33.84
N VAL A 368 7.09 -5.32 34.62
CA VAL A 368 8.48 -5.11 34.18
C VAL A 368 8.83 -6.05 33.01
N ASP A 369 8.50 -7.34 33.15
CA ASP A 369 8.75 -8.33 32.08
C ASP A 369 7.94 -8.02 30.80
N GLN A 370 6.75 -7.42 30.93
CA GLN A 370 5.96 -6.96 29.79
C GLN A 370 6.61 -5.77 29.07
N VAL A 371 7.16 -4.81 29.82
CA VAL A 371 7.86 -3.64 29.25
C VAL A 371 9.03 -4.09 28.38
N SER A 372 9.85 -5.03 28.84
CA SER A 372 10.98 -5.54 28.07
C SER A 372 10.55 -6.25 26.77
N LYS A 373 9.43 -6.97 26.77
CA LYS A 373 8.86 -7.55 25.54
C LYS A 373 8.35 -6.49 24.56
N MET A 374 7.83 -5.39 25.09
CA MET A 374 7.36 -4.26 24.28
C MET A 374 8.53 -3.46 23.68
N ASP A 375 9.65 -3.35 24.40
CA ASP A 375 10.87 -2.73 23.87
C ASP A 375 11.38 -3.42 22.60
N ASN A 376 11.46 -4.76 22.64
CA ASN A 376 11.75 -5.59 21.46
C ASN A 376 10.78 -5.36 20.28
N THR A 377 9.55 -4.89 20.56
CA THR A 377 8.57 -4.52 19.53
C THR A 377 8.90 -3.14 18.95
N VAL A 378 9.18 -2.16 19.80
CA VAL A 378 9.63 -0.81 19.42
C VAL A 378 10.89 -0.88 18.55
N ASP A 379 11.87 -1.70 18.91
CA ASP A 379 13.10 -1.92 18.12
C ASP A 379 12.83 -2.43 16.71
N ARG A 380 11.98 -3.47 16.60
CA ARG A 380 11.62 -4.07 15.31
C ARG A 380 10.84 -3.10 14.43
N LEU A 381 9.94 -2.31 15.01
CA LEU A 381 9.22 -1.27 14.29
C LEU A 381 10.18 -0.16 13.83
N ASN A 382 11.10 0.30 14.68
CA ASN A 382 12.14 1.27 14.31
C ASN A 382 12.97 0.79 13.12
N GLU A 383 13.46 -0.46 13.16
CA GLU A 383 14.23 -1.04 12.07
C GLU A 383 13.42 -1.12 10.77
N ALA A 384 12.18 -1.61 10.84
CA ALA A 384 11.31 -1.70 9.68
C ALA A 384 11.03 -0.34 9.04
N ILE A 385 10.76 0.69 9.85
CA ILE A 385 10.54 2.07 9.38
C ILE A 385 11.81 2.60 8.69
N LYS A 386 12.99 2.44 9.31
CA LYS A 386 14.27 2.86 8.71
C LYS A 386 14.52 2.19 7.36
N LEU A 387 14.32 0.87 7.27
CA LEU A 387 14.50 0.13 6.03
C LEU A 387 13.50 0.55 4.95
N TYR A 388 12.23 0.73 5.32
CA TYR A 388 11.17 1.16 4.40
C TYR A 388 11.44 2.55 3.82
N VAL A 389 11.76 3.53 4.68
CA VAL A 389 12.10 4.88 4.23
C VAL A 389 13.38 4.88 3.40
N THR A 390 14.38 4.06 3.74
CA THR A 390 15.61 3.93 2.92
C THR A 390 15.33 3.37 1.53
N LYS A 391 14.39 2.42 1.38
CA LYS A 391 13.96 1.94 0.05
C LYS A 391 13.32 3.07 -0.73
N LEU A 392 12.50 3.89 -0.07
CA LEU A 392 11.82 5.03 -0.69
C LEU A 392 12.79 6.12 -1.16
N THR A 393 13.83 6.46 -0.38
CA THR A 393 14.81 7.50 -0.74
C THR A 393 15.74 7.12 -1.89
N ARG A 394 15.76 5.85 -2.33
CA ARG A 394 16.45 5.43 -3.56
C ARG A 394 15.73 5.90 -4.84
N GLY A 395 14.44 6.23 -4.75
CA GLY A 395 13.68 6.86 -5.82
C GLY A 395 13.96 8.36 -5.95
N SER A 396 13.34 9.01 -6.93
CA SER A 396 13.38 10.47 -7.06
C SER A 396 12.34 11.11 -6.13
N LEU A 397 12.76 11.54 -4.94
CA LEU A 397 11.94 12.36 -4.03
C LEU A 397 12.08 13.84 -4.39
N ASP A 398 11.01 14.60 -4.20
CA ASP A 398 11.13 16.06 -4.15
C ASP A 398 11.67 16.54 -2.79
N GLU A 399 11.99 17.83 -2.68
CA GLU A 399 12.59 18.42 -1.47
C GLU A 399 11.69 18.30 -0.23
N ARG A 400 10.37 18.43 -0.41
CA ARG A 400 9.40 18.31 0.69
C ARG A 400 9.26 16.87 1.15
N GLU A 401 9.19 15.94 0.20
CA GLU A 401 9.15 14.50 0.46
C GLU A 401 10.45 14.02 1.14
N GLY A 402 11.61 14.53 0.72
CA GLY A 402 12.90 14.26 1.34
C GLY A 402 12.95 14.75 2.79
N GLN A 403 12.51 15.99 3.04
CA GLN A 403 12.43 16.54 4.40
C GLN A 403 11.51 15.70 5.30
N ARG A 404 10.32 15.34 4.78
CA ARG A 404 9.35 14.53 5.53
C ARG A 404 9.89 13.13 5.84
N ALA A 405 10.63 12.51 4.92
CA ALA A 405 11.30 11.24 5.16
C ALA A 405 12.28 11.31 6.34
N MET A 406 13.07 12.39 6.41
CA MET A 406 14.02 12.62 7.49
C MET A 406 13.32 12.86 8.84
N GLU A 407 12.23 13.62 8.86
CA GLU A 407 11.40 13.82 10.07
C GLU A 407 10.85 12.49 10.62
N ILE A 408 10.33 11.63 9.74
CA ILE A 408 9.79 10.31 10.11
C ILE A 408 10.87 9.45 10.78
N VAL A 409 12.06 9.37 10.15
CA VAL A 409 13.18 8.60 10.70
C VAL A 409 13.67 9.19 12.01
N ALA A 410 13.81 10.52 12.11
CA ALA A 410 14.26 11.19 13.32
C ALA A 410 13.28 10.97 14.49
N PHE A 411 11.97 10.99 14.24
CA PHE A 411 10.99 10.75 15.30
C PHE A 411 10.96 9.28 15.72
N ALA A 412 11.06 8.33 14.78
CA ALA A 412 11.19 6.90 15.07
C ALA A 412 12.41 6.62 15.98
N ILE A 413 13.57 7.19 15.65
CA ILE A 413 14.79 7.04 16.47
C ILE A 413 14.58 7.59 17.88
N ASN A 414 13.93 8.75 18.03
CA ASN A 414 13.66 9.30 19.36
C ASN A 414 12.68 8.45 20.18
N LEU A 415 11.68 7.81 19.55
CA LEU A 415 10.79 6.87 20.22
C LEU A 415 11.52 5.59 20.66
N GLU A 416 12.47 5.12 19.87
CA GLU A 416 13.32 3.98 20.26
C GLU A 416 14.24 4.36 21.44
N HIS A 417 14.90 5.52 21.41
CA HIS A 417 15.66 6.00 22.55
C HIS A 417 14.81 6.13 23.84
N ILE A 418 13.53 6.49 23.72
CA ILE A 418 12.60 6.49 24.85
C ILE A 418 12.33 5.06 25.34
N GLY A 419 12.07 4.12 24.43
CA GLY A 419 11.93 2.69 24.75
C GLY A 419 13.13 2.16 25.52
N ASP A 420 14.33 2.45 25.01
CA ASP A 420 15.62 2.11 25.60
C ASP A 420 15.77 2.64 27.04
N ILE A 421 15.42 3.91 27.30
CA ILE A 421 15.47 4.47 28.67
C ILE A 421 14.43 3.76 29.57
N VAL A 422 13.26 3.41 29.03
CA VAL A 422 12.21 2.74 29.80
C VAL A 422 12.62 1.30 30.17
N ASP A 423 13.20 0.54 29.23
CA ASP A 423 13.65 -0.83 29.47
C ASP A 423 14.96 -0.89 30.25
N LYS A 424 16.00 -0.20 29.80
CA LYS A 424 17.35 -0.34 30.38
C LYS A 424 17.55 0.48 31.65
N ASN A 425 16.74 1.51 31.90
CA ASN A 425 16.88 2.32 33.11
C ASN A 425 15.69 2.19 34.05
N LEU A 426 14.49 2.62 33.64
CA LEU A 426 13.34 2.68 34.55
C LEU A 426 12.90 1.28 35.03
N SER A 427 12.97 0.27 34.16
CA SER A 427 12.63 -1.12 34.52
C SER A 427 13.69 -1.75 35.44
N GLU A 428 14.97 -1.39 35.29
CA GLU A 428 16.02 -1.77 36.24
C GLU A 428 15.80 -1.14 37.62
N LEU A 429 15.44 0.15 37.67
CA LEU A 429 15.08 0.84 38.92
C LEU A 429 13.87 0.20 39.59
N ALA A 430 12.82 -0.12 38.82
CA ALA A 430 11.64 -0.83 39.34
C ALA A 430 12.04 -2.22 39.90
N THR A 431 12.87 -2.98 39.17
CA THR A 431 13.38 -4.27 39.61
C THR A 431 14.18 -4.17 40.91
N LYS A 432 15.05 -3.16 41.03
CA LYS A 432 15.85 -2.89 42.24
C LYS A 432 14.93 -2.57 43.43
N LYS A 433 13.93 -1.69 43.24
CA LYS A 433 12.94 -1.35 44.26
C LYS A 433 12.19 -2.60 44.76
N ILE A 434 11.70 -3.43 43.84
CA ILE A 434 10.96 -4.67 44.15
C ILE A 434 11.87 -5.66 44.90
N LYS A 435 13.08 -5.91 44.40
CA LYS A 435 14.03 -6.86 44.98
C LYS A 435 14.40 -6.49 46.42
N HIS A 436 14.62 -5.21 46.68
CA HIS A 436 14.98 -4.69 48.01
C HIS A 436 13.77 -4.33 48.89
N ARG A 437 12.54 -4.58 48.41
CA ARG A 437 11.28 -4.29 49.11
C ARG A 437 11.14 -2.83 49.56
N LEU A 438 11.70 -1.91 48.77
CA LEU A 438 11.68 -0.49 49.07
C LEU A 438 10.31 0.12 48.73
N GLN A 439 9.91 1.13 49.50
CA GLN A 439 8.72 1.93 49.23
C GLN A 439 9.08 3.41 49.19
N PHE A 440 8.50 4.14 48.23
CA PHE A 440 8.56 5.59 48.27
C PHE A 440 7.66 6.09 49.39
N SER A 441 8.00 7.27 49.94
CA SER A 441 7.04 8.03 50.75
C SER A 441 5.79 8.36 49.91
N ALA A 442 4.65 8.58 50.57
CA ALA A 442 3.39 8.89 49.88
C ALA A 442 3.53 10.15 49.01
N GLU A 443 4.19 11.17 49.55
CA GLU A 443 4.51 12.43 48.88
C GLU A 443 5.46 12.21 47.69
N GLY A 444 6.46 11.33 47.85
CA GLY A 444 7.38 10.97 46.77
C GLY A 444 6.68 10.22 45.63
N ALA A 445 5.79 9.28 45.95
CA ALA A 445 5.02 8.53 44.96
C ALA A 445 4.06 9.43 44.16
N GLU A 446 3.39 10.38 44.82
CA GLU A 446 2.52 11.36 44.18
C GLU A 446 3.31 12.30 43.26
N GLU A 447 4.48 12.77 43.71
CA GLU A 447 5.39 13.60 42.93
C GLU A 447 5.88 12.91 41.65
N LEU A 448 6.36 11.66 41.75
CA LEU A 448 6.77 10.87 40.59
C LEU A 448 5.60 10.64 39.62
N SER A 449 4.41 10.36 40.16
CA SER A 449 3.19 10.15 39.36
C SER A 449 2.79 11.42 38.60
N ALA A 450 2.87 12.59 39.25
CA ALA A 450 2.59 13.87 38.63
C ALA A 450 3.61 14.22 37.54
N PHE A 451 4.90 13.97 37.79
CA PHE A 451 5.97 14.19 36.82
C PHE A 451 5.81 13.30 35.59
N HIS A 452 5.55 12.00 35.79
CA HIS A 452 5.27 11.06 34.71
C HIS A 452 4.02 11.43 33.89
N LYS A 453 2.97 11.92 34.54
CA LYS A 453 1.77 12.41 33.84
C LYS A 453 2.11 13.54 32.87
N ARG A 454 2.91 14.52 33.29
CA ARG A 454 3.36 15.61 32.41
C ARG A 454 4.20 15.10 31.23
N THR A 455 5.04 14.11 31.45
CA THR A 455 5.82 13.45 30.37
C THR A 455 4.91 12.79 29.34
N ILE A 456 3.89 12.04 29.78
CA ILE A 456 2.90 11.40 28.90
C ILE A 456 2.05 12.44 28.14
N ASP A 457 1.60 13.50 28.81
CA ASP A 457 0.82 14.56 28.17
C ASP A 457 1.66 15.26 27.08
N SER A 458 2.96 15.45 27.32
CA SER A 458 3.89 15.98 26.30
C SER A 458 4.08 15.03 25.12
N LEU A 459 4.13 13.70 25.35
CA LEU A 459 4.21 12.71 24.26
C LEU A 459 3.02 12.81 23.32
N ARG A 460 1.82 13.03 23.87
CA ARG A 460 0.59 13.20 23.08
C ARG A 460 0.60 14.48 22.25
N ILE A 461 1.11 15.58 22.81
CA ILE A 461 1.32 16.82 22.06
C ILE A 461 2.32 16.58 20.92
N ALA A 462 3.40 15.84 21.19
CA ALA A 462 4.40 15.49 20.17
C ALA A 462 3.81 14.71 18.99
N PHE A 463 2.85 13.81 19.22
CA PHE A 463 2.11 13.15 18.13
C PHE A 463 1.29 14.13 17.29
N GLY A 464 0.65 15.12 17.94
CA GLY A 464 -0.03 16.22 17.25
C GLY A 464 0.93 16.99 16.34
N VAL A 465 2.03 17.49 16.91
CA VAL A 465 3.10 18.22 16.19
C VAL A 465 3.63 17.43 15.01
N PHE A 466 3.92 16.14 15.21
CA PHE A 466 4.44 15.26 14.16
C PHE A 466 3.48 15.12 12.98
N MET A 467 2.17 15.07 13.24
CA MET A 467 1.15 14.88 12.20
C MET A 467 0.72 16.16 11.51
N SER A 468 0.57 17.25 12.28
CA SER A 468 0.06 18.53 11.80
C SER A 468 1.15 19.40 11.18
N GLY A 469 2.38 19.30 11.69
CA GLY A 469 3.44 20.28 11.41
C GLY A 469 3.09 21.68 11.92
N ASP A 470 2.20 21.80 12.91
CA ASP A 470 1.76 23.10 13.43
C ASP A 470 2.83 23.71 14.34
N ALA A 471 3.37 24.86 13.92
CA ALA A 471 4.36 25.61 14.68
C ALA A 471 3.84 26.08 16.06
N ASN A 472 2.54 26.33 16.22
CA ASN A 472 1.97 26.70 17.51
C ASN A 472 2.00 25.54 18.52
N GLU A 473 1.65 24.33 18.07
CA GLU A 473 1.77 23.13 18.91
C GLU A 473 3.24 22.83 19.22
N ALA A 474 4.14 23.05 18.27
CA ALA A 474 5.58 22.88 18.48
C ALA A 474 6.14 23.86 19.53
N ARG A 475 5.74 25.14 19.48
CA ARG A 475 6.08 26.13 20.53
C ARG A 475 5.54 25.72 21.90
N LYS A 476 4.29 25.27 21.95
CA LYS A 476 3.68 24.77 23.18
C LYS A 476 4.47 23.60 23.77
N LEU A 477 4.91 22.66 22.92
CA LEU A 477 5.73 21.54 23.37
C LEU A 477 7.09 21.99 23.93
N LEU A 478 7.70 23.03 23.37
CA LEU A 478 8.93 23.61 23.92
C LEU A 478 8.71 24.42 25.21
N SER A 479 7.57 25.11 25.38
CA SER A 479 7.25 25.75 26.66
C SER A 479 7.04 24.71 27.77
N GLU A 480 6.41 23.57 27.47
CA GLU A 480 6.30 22.44 28.41
C GLU A 480 7.68 21.88 28.80
N LYS A 481 8.69 21.96 27.92
CA LYS A 481 10.08 21.58 28.24
C LYS A 481 10.71 22.47 29.30
N ALA A 482 10.45 23.78 29.26
CA ALA A 482 10.91 24.70 30.30
C ALA A 482 10.16 24.41 31.62
N ALA A 483 8.82 24.31 31.56
CA ALA A 483 8.00 24.04 32.73
C ALA A 483 8.33 22.71 33.42
N LEU A 484 8.69 21.67 32.66
CA LEU A 484 9.09 20.37 33.21
C LEU A 484 10.47 20.43 33.89
N ARG A 485 11.42 21.23 33.38
CA ARG A 485 12.71 21.47 34.06
C ARG A 485 12.53 22.18 35.39
N ALA A 486 11.70 23.22 35.43
CA ALA A 486 11.38 23.91 36.68
C ALA A 486 10.69 22.95 37.69
N ALA A 487 9.78 22.09 37.21
CA ALA A 487 9.11 21.09 38.04
C ALA A 487 10.07 20.01 38.57
N GLU A 488 11.09 19.61 37.80
CA GLU A 488 12.14 18.70 38.25
C GLU A 488 12.94 19.31 39.41
N LEU A 489 13.40 20.56 39.25
CA LEU A 489 14.17 21.25 40.29
C LEU A 489 13.36 21.34 41.59
N ALA A 490 12.09 21.77 41.49
CA ALA A 490 11.21 21.85 42.66
C ALA A 490 10.94 20.47 43.29
N ALA A 491 10.91 19.39 42.49
CA ALA A 491 10.77 18.03 43.00
C ALA A 491 12.02 17.55 43.75
N VAL A 492 13.21 17.89 43.23
CA VAL A 492 14.48 17.61 43.90
C VAL A 492 14.57 18.36 45.23
N GLU A 493 14.17 19.63 45.28
CA GLU A 493 14.16 20.43 46.52
C GLU A 493 13.24 19.82 47.59
N ARG A 494 11.98 19.50 47.24
CA ARG A 494 11.04 18.84 48.16
C ARG A 494 11.56 17.47 48.63
N HIS A 495 12.25 16.73 47.76
CA HIS A 495 12.89 15.46 48.16
C HIS A 495 13.99 15.68 49.19
N LEU A 496 14.83 16.69 49.02
CA LEU A 496 15.89 17.03 49.98
C LEU A 496 15.33 17.53 51.31
N GLU A 497 14.21 18.26 51.32
CA GLU A 497 13.49 18.64 52.54
C GLU A 497 13.02 17.40 53.31
N ARG A 498 12.34 16.46 52.64
CA ARG A 498 11.93 15.18 53.25
C ARG A 498 13.11 14.37 53.79
N LEU A 499 14.27 14.46 53.12
CA LEU A 499 15.50 13.81 53.57
C LEU A 499 16.04 14.46 54.85
N ARG A 500 16.02 15.81 54.94
CA ARG A 500 16.41 16.56 56.14
C ARG A 500 15.49 16.31 57.33
N GLU A 501 14.21 16.07 57.09
CA GLU A 501 13.23 15.67 58.11
C GLU A 501 13.46 14.25 58.66
N GLY A 502 14.36 13.47 58.05
CA GLY A 502 14.69 12.13 58.52
C GLY A 502 13.63 11.07 58.18
N ARG A 503 12.82 11.28 57.15
CA ARG A 503 11.80 10.32 56.69
C ARG A 503 12.47 9.00 56.26
N PRO A 504 12.21 7.86 56.94
CA PRO A 504 12.91 6.60 56.68
C PRO A 504 12.79 6.13 55.23
N GLU A 505 11.58 6.17 54.66
CA GLU A 505 11.29 5.75 53.28
C GLU A 505 12.06 6.58 52.25
N THR A 506 12.17 7.89 52.50
CA THR A 506 12.92 8.84 51.67
C THR A 506 14.42 8.57 51.73
N ILE A 507 14.97 8.25 52.90
CA ILE A 507 16.39 7.90 53.06
C ILE A 507 16.73 6.65 52.25
N GLU A 508 15.91 5.61 52.36
CA GLU A 508 16.15 4.32 51.71
C GLU A 508 16.02 4.39 50.17
N THR A 509 15.15 5.27 49.66
CA THR A 509 14.85 5.38 48.22
C THR A 509 15.52 6.57 47.53
N THR A 510 16.36 7.36 48.21
CA THR A 510 16.86 8.64 47.69
C THR A 510 17.49 8.55 46.30
N SER A 511 18.42 7.62 46.06
CA SER A 511 19.04 7.49 44.74
C SER A 511 18.01 7.11 43.68
N LEU A 512 17.07 6.22 44.04
CA LEU A 512 16.06 5.68 43.14
C LEU A 512 15.05 6.76 42.72
N HIS A 513 14.58 7.59 43.66
CA HIS A 513 13.67 8.70 43.39
C HIS A 513 14.29 9.71 42.41
N LEU A 514 15.54 10.12 42.66
CA LEU A 514 16.25 11.09 41.83
C LEU A 514 16.58 10.53 40.44
N ASP A 515 16.96 9.25 40.36
CA ASP A 515 17.23 8.59 39.07
C ASP A 515 15.97 8.50 38.19
N VAL A 516 14.79 8.24 38.79
CA VAL A 516 13.51 8.22 38.06
C VAL A 516 13.17 9.60 37.50
N LEU A 517 13.31 10.67 38.30
CA LEU A 517 13.08 12.05 37.82
C LEU A 517 14.00 12.39 36.65
N ARG A 518 15.30 12.08 36.79
CA ARG A 518 16.30 12.31 35.74
C ARG A 518 15.94 11.60 34.44
N ASP A 519 15.56 10.33 34.52
CA ASP A 519 15.29 9.52 33.33
C ASP A 519 13.94 9.92 32.68
N LEU A 520 12.92 10.31 33.46
CA LEU A 520 11.70 10.92 32.92
C LEU A 520 11.95 12.26 32.21
N ARG A 521 12.89 13.08 32.69
CA ARG A 521 13.31 14.31 31.98
C ARG A 521 14.07 14.01 30.69
N ARG A 522 14.93 12.98 30.69
CA ARG A 522 15.64 12.55 29.47
C ARG A 522 14.64 12.09 28.41
N ILE A 523 13.66 11.28 28.80
CA ILE A 523 12.53 10.89 27.95
C ILE A 523 11.81 12.12 27.41
N HIS A 524 11.47 13.09 28.27
CA HIS A 524 10.83 14.34 27.84
C HIS A 524 11.66 15.12 26.81
N SER A 525 12.98 15.12 26.95
CA SER A 525 13.87 15.78 25.99
C SER A 525 13.84 15.14 24.60
N HIS A 526 13.72 13.81 24.53
CA HIS A 526 13.49 13.08 23.27
C HIS A 526 12.10 13.36 22.69
N ILE A 527 11.07 13.47 23.53
CA ILE A 527 9.72 13.84 23.08
C ILE A 527 9.73 15.22 22.41
N CYS A 528 10.38 16.22 23.03
CA CYS A 528 10.43 17.58 22.51
C CYS A 528 11.29 17.73 21.24
N SER A 529 12.07 16.71 20.84
CA SER A 529 12.95 16.82 19.67
C SER A 529 12.16 17.04 18.37
N VAL A 530 10.91 16.53 18.32
CA VAL A 530 10.03 16.64 17.14
C VAL A 530 9.61 18.08 16.84
N ALA A 531 9.67 18.98 17.83
CA ALA A 531 9.33 20.38 17.64
C ALA A 531 10.40 21.13 16.82
N TYR A 532 11.68 20.74 16.92
CA TYR A 532 12.75 21.52 16.28
C TYR A 532 12.64 21.58 14.76
N PRO A 533 12.47 20.46 14.02
CA PRO A 533 12.33 20.51 12.56
C PRO A 533 11.14 21.36 12.09
N VAL A 534 10.02 21.32 12.83
CA VAL A 534 8.82 22.11 12.51
C VAL A 534 9.09 23.60 12.66
N LEU A 535 9.80 24.01 13.70
CA LEU A 535 10.15 25.41 13.94
C LEU A 535 11.29 25.89 13.02
N ASP A 536 12.24 25.02 12.65
CA ASP A 536 13.25 25.30 11.63
C ASP A 536 12.57 25.61 10.29
N ALA A 537 11.58 24.80 9.89
CA ALA A 537 10.80 25.00 8.68
C ALA A 537 9.92 26.28 8.73
N ALA A 538 9.50 26.71 9.92
CA ALA A 538 8.80 27.97 10.13
C ALA A 538 9.72 29.20 10.15
N GLY A 539 11.05 29.01 10.04
CA GLY A 539 12.04 30.09 10.01
C GLY A 539 12.43 30.64 11.38
N GLU A 540 12.13 29.96 12.47
CA GLU A 540 12.50 30.41 13.83
C GLU A 540 13.97 30.13 14.14
N THR A 541 14.67 31.10 14.73
CA THR A 541 16.06 30.98 15.14
C THR A 541 16.20 30.32 16.52
N ALA A 542 17.43 29.93 16.89
CA ALA A 542 17.70 29.45 18.24
C ALA A 542 17.33 30.47 19.34
N ALA A 543 17.50 31.77 19.06
CA ALA A 543 17.16 32.85 19.99
C ALA A 543 15.65 32.98 20.22
N ASP A 544 14.83 32.78 19.17
CA ASP A 544 13.36 32.81 19.28
C ASP A 544 12.83 31.68 20.18
N ARG A 545 13.50 30.52 20.11
CA ARG A 545 13.20 29.34 20.94
C ARG A 545 13.58 29.57 22.40
N GLU A 546 14.74 30.18 22.66
CA GLU A 546 15.16 30.55 24.01
C GLU A 546 14.18 31.55 24.65
N SER A 547 13.70 32.53 23.89
CA SER A 547 12.68 33.49 24.34
C SER A 547 11.34 32.81 24.68
N THR A 548 10.90 31.86 23.84
CA THR A 548 9.68 31.06 24.09
C THR A 548 9.81 30.22 25.36
N MET A 549 11.01 29.68 25.63
CA MET A 549 11.28 28.94 26.86
C MET A 549 11.35 29.88 28.09
N ALA A 550 11.96 31.06 27.95
CA ALA A 550 12.16 32.01 29.04
C ALA A 550 10.87 32.72 29.51
N THR A 551 9.92 32.98 28.61
CA THR A 551 8.63 33.59 28.95
C THR A 551 7.77 32.73 29.88
N THR A 552 8.05 31.42 29.96
CA THR A 552 7.31 30.48 30.82
C THR A 552 7.84 30.47 32.26
N ASP A 553 9.13 30.75 32.48
CA ASP A 553 9.75 30.79 33.83
C ASP A 553 9.21 31.93 34.71
N VAL A 554 8.64 32.98 34.11
CA VAL A 554 8.11 34.14 34.84
C VAL A 554 6.67 33.90 35.37
N ALA A 555 5.97 32.87 34.87
CA ALA A 555 4.54 32.67 35.13
C ALA A 555 4.18 31.63 36.21
N ALA A 556 5.16 30.98 36.87
CA ALA A 556 4.87 30.03 37.95
C ALA A 556 4.75 30.75 39.31
N PRO A 557 3.56 30.84 39.93
CA PRO A 557 3.45 31.39 41.27
C PRO A 557 4.01 30.39 42.28
N VAL A 558 4.94 30.84 43.11
CA VAL A 558 5.34 30.16 44.35
C VAL A 558 4.10 30.12 45.25
N PRO A 559 3.59 28.94 45.69
CA PRO A 559 2.54 28.91 46.69
C PRO A 559 3.14 29.42 48.00
N SER A 560 2.66 30.55 48.49
CA SER A 560 3.01 31.07 49.80
C SER A 560 2.46 30.13 50.87
N SER A 561 3.34 29.38 51.52
CA SER A 561 3.03 28.79 52.82
C SER A 561 2.85 29.93 53.83
N SER A 562 1.61 30.18 54.22
CA SER A 562 1.29 31.01 55.37
C SER A 562 1.76 30.29 56.66
N PRO A 563 2.44 30.97 57.60
CA PRO A 563 2.70 30.42 58.91
C PRO A 563 1.45 30.63 59.77
N GLY A 564 0.67 29.56 59.95
CA GLY A 564 -0.45 29.51 60.89
C GLY A 564 0.02 28.97 62.24
N SER A 565 -0.08 29.86 63.23
CA SER A 565 0.00 29.73 64.69
C SER A 565 -0.38 28.39 65.33
#